data_AF-A0A923A201-F1
#
_entry.id   AF-A0A923A201-F1
#
_cell.length_a   1.000
_cell.length_b   1.000
_cell.length_c   1.000
_cell.angle_alpha   90.00
_cell.angle_beta   90.00
_cell.angle_gamma   90.00
#
_symmetry.space_group_name_H-M   'P 1'
#
loop_
_entity.id
_entity.type
_entity.pdbx_description
1 polymer ?
#
loop_
_entity_poly.entity_id
_entity_poly.type
_entity_poly.pdbx_seq_one_letter_code
_entity_poly.pdbx_strand_id
1 'polypeptide(L)'
;MKKKMMIVIACFILGLMLDASVFAKQGHESNDNPKMAIPATASEIFTAVDMRVKDLENIIAANTLEKVHVAAFEIRDLLLALPEKPNTLSEEGKKALKSSLRIIKQQAGLLDKYGDANDMAQTKAVFRKYKEEIEKIKKMPDLKP
;
A
#
# COMPACT_ATOMS: atom_id res chain seq x y z
N MET A 1 1.13 43.09 36.72
CA MET A 1 1.89 44.27 36.25
C MET A 1 3.08 43.79 35.43
N LYS A 2 3.45 44.50 34.33
CA LYS A 2 4.84 44.76 33.81
C LYS A 2 5.85 43.57 33.84
N LYS A 3 6.49 43.06 32.78
CA LYS A 3 6.98 43.56 31.44
C LYS A 3 7.22 42.31 30.54
N LYS A 4 6.99 42.31 29.21
CA LYS A 4 7.81 42.79 28.05
C LYS A 4 9.20 42.13 27.89
N MET A 5 9.63 42.02 26.61
CA MET A 5 10.88 41.51 26.02
C MET A 5 10.98 39.98 25.81
N MET A 6 11.49 39.46 24.68
CA MET A 6 12.06 40.12 23.48
C MET A 6 11.88 39.27 22.20
N ILE A 7 11.73 39.93 21.04
CA ILE A 7 11.75 39.31 19.71
C ILE A 7 13.21 39.27 19.20
N VAL A 8 13.62 38.17 18.59
CA VAL A 8 14.77 38.15 17.67
C VAL A 8 14.32 37.50 16.36
N ILE A 9 14.32 38.30 15.30
CA ILE A 9 14.12 37.85 13.91
C ILE A 9 15.49 37.53 13.33
N ALA A 10 15.64 36.37 12.70
CA ALA A 10 16.77 36.05 11.85
C ALA A 10 16.25 35.56 10.50
N CYS A 11 16.16 36.47 9.53
CA CYS A 11 15.88 36.11 8.14
C CYS A 11 17.10 35.40 7.56
N PHE A 12 16.93 34.17 7.08
CA PHE A 12 17.92 33.50 6.24
C PHE A 12 17.34 33.35 4.84
N ILE A 13 17.81 34.18 3.91
CA ILE A 13 17.41 34.19 2.51
C ILE A 13 18.67 34.31 1.65
N LEU A 14 19.11 33.22 1.03
CA LEU A 14 19.35 33.15 -0.42
C LEU A 14 19.77 31.74 -0.85
N GLY A 15 19.23 31.29 -1.98
CA GLY A 15 19.46 29.96 -2.55
C GLY A 15 18.72 29.76 -3.88
N LEU A 16 19.03 30.59 -4.87
CA LEU A 16 18.86 30.23 -6.30
C LEU A 16 19.72 28.96 -6.58
N MET A 17 19.52 28.06 -7.54
CA MET A 17 18.54 27.69 -8.59
C MET A 17 19.01 26.27 -9.07
N LEU A 18 18.43 25.47 -9.98
CA LEU A 18 17.30 25.55 -10.93
C LEU A 18 16.91 24.10 -11.27
N ASP A 19 15.63 23.75 -11.43
CA ASP A 19 15.14 23.01 -12.62
C ASP A 19 13.61 23.02 -12.73
N ALA A 20 13.08 22.90 -13.94
CA ALA A 20 11.66 23.01 -14.25
C ALA A 20 11.05 21.65 -14.60
N SER A 21 10.02 21.25 -13.86
CA SER A 21 9.06 20.25 -14.33
C SER A 21 7.65 20.69 -13.97
N VAL A 22 7.06 21.41 -14.93
CA VAL A 22 5.64 21.76 -14.92
C VAL A 22 4.82 20.48 -15.00
N PHE A 23 4.07 20.17 -13.94
CA PHE A 23 2.83 19.43 -14.07
C PHE A 23 1.69 20.17 -13.38
N ALA A 24 1.12 21.12 -14.13
CA ALA A 24 -0.12 21.76 -13.74
C ALA A 24 -1.29 20.80 -14.02
N LYS A 25 -1.95 20.31 -12.97
CA LYS A 25 -3.43 20.32 -12.96
C LYS A 25 -4.00 20.30 -11.53
N GLN A 26 -4.36 21.49 -11.06
CA GLN A 26 -5.30 21.63 -9.95
C GLN A 26 -6.70 21.22 -10.45
N GLY A 27 -7.39 20.33 -9.75
CA GLY A 27 -8.68 19.81 -10.19
C GLY A 27 -9.37 18.90 -9.17
N HIS A 28 -10.38 19.48 -8.51
CA HIS A 28 -11.37 18.83 -7.63
C HIS A 28 -10.90 18.23 -6.29
N GLU A 29 -11.32 18.90 -5.21
CA GLU A 29 -11.69 18.20 -3.99
C GLU A 29 -12.90 17.29 -4.26
N SER A 30 -12.70 15.99 -4.06
CA SER A 30 -13.75 15.06 -3.69
C SER A 30 -13.29 14.34 -2.43
N ASN A 31 -14.18 14.20 -1.45
CA ASN A 31 -13.88 13.63 -0.13
C ASN A 31 -13.83 12.10 -0.20
N ASP A 32 -12.93 11.61 -1.05
CA ASP A 32 -12.60 10.22 -1.31
C ASP A 32 -11.13 10.01 -0.91
N ASN A 33 -10.83 8.91 -0.22
CA ASN A 33 -9.42 8.53 0.00
C ASN A 33 -8.71 8.43 -1.36
N PRO A 34 -7.52 9.02 -1.53
CA PRO A 34 -6.84 9.06 -2.81
C PRO A 34 -6.52 7.64 -3.27
N LYS A 35 -7.37 7.10 -4.15
CA LYS A 35 -7.24 5.77 -4.73
C LYS A 35 -5.86 5.66 -5.36
N MET A 36 -5.00 4.83 -4.78
CA MET A 36 -3.58 4.78 -5.15
C MET A 36 -3.42 4.64 -6.67
N ALA A 37 -2.57 5.49 -7.24
CA ALA A 37 -2.09 5.31 -8.59
C ALA A 37 -1.37 3.95 -8.66
N ILE A 38 -1.91 3.03 -9.46
CA ILE A 38 -1.31 1.71 -9.67
C ILE A 38 0.01 1.93 -10.43
N PRO A 39 1.17 1.51 -9.88
CA PRO A 39 2.46 1.77 -10.52
C PRO A 39 2.60 1.13 -11.90
N ALA A 40 3.54 1.62 -12.71
CA ALA A 40 3.69 1.19 -14.10
C ALA A 40 4.24 -0.23 -14.20
N THR A 41 5.20 -0.60 -13.34
CA THR A 41 5.95 -1.86 -13.39
C THR A 41 5.61 -2.83 -12.25
N ALA A 42 5.95 -4.11 -12.41
CA ALA A 42 5.82 -5.12 -11.36
C ALA A 42 6.71 -4.82 -10.13
N SER A 43 7.92 -4.28 -10.33
CA SER A 43 8.86 -3.92 -9.26
C SER A 43 8.29 -2.84 -8.33
N GLU A 44 7.73 -1.78 -8.92
CA GLU A 44 7.09 -0.71 -8.16
C GLU A 44 5.81 -1.19 -7.46
N ILE A 45 5.03 -2.09 -8.09
CA ILE A 45 3.89 -2.77 -7.43
C ILE A 45 4.36 -3.51 -6.17
N PHE A 46 5.45 -4.28 -6.24
CA PHE A 46 5.94 -4.99 -5.05
C PHE A 46 6.47 -4.06 -3.96
N THR A 47 7.07 -2.93 -4.33
CA THR A 47 7.50 -1.90 -3.37
C THR A 47 6.28 -1.25 -2.69
N ALA A 48 5.23 -0.92 -3.44
CA ALA A 48 3.98 -0.40 -2.89
C ALA A 48 3.27 -1.43 -1.98
N VAL A 49 3.27 -2.71 -2.37
CA VAL A 49 2.77 -3.82 -1.53
C VAL A 49 3.56 -3.91 -0.23
N ASP A 50 4.89 -3.82 -0.26
CA ASP A 50 5.71 -3.90 0.96
C ASP A 50 5.52 -2.72 1.91
N MET A 51 5.22 -1.52 1.40
CA MET A 51 4.78 -0.39 2.22
C MET A 51 3.44 -0.71 2.90
N ARG A 52 2.45 -1.17 2.14
CA ARG A 52 1.10 -1.42 2.67
C ARG A 52 1.01 -2.62 3.59
N VAL A 53 1.88 -3.62 3.42
CA VAL A 53 2.03 -4.72 4.39
C VAL A 53 2.54 -4.19 5.74
N LYS A 54 3.47 -3.23 5.76
CA LYS A 54 3.92 -2.58 7.00
C LYS A 54 2.83 -1.70 7.61
N ASP A 55 2.06 -0.98 6.80
CA ASP A 55 0.91 -0.20 7.28
C ASP A 55 -0.12 -1.11 7.95
N LEU A 56 -0.41 -2.27 7.36
CA LEU A 56 -1.30 -3.29 7.92
C LEU A 56 -0.73 -3.94 9.20
N GLU A 57 0.60 -4.15 9.30
CA GLU A 57 1.26 -4.55 10.55
C GLU A 57 1.05 -3.51 11.65
N ASN A 58 1.24 -2.22 11.33
CA ASN A 58 1.06 -1.12 12.27
C ASN A 58 -0.39 -0.99 12.74
N ILE A 59 -1.37 -1.14 11.83
CA ILE A 59 -2.81 -1.14 12.13
C ILE A 59 -3.17 -2.27 13.10
N ILE A 60 -2.68 -3.48 12.87
CA ILE A 60 -2.92 -4.65 13.73
C ILE A 60 -2.18 -4.49 15.08
N ALA A 61 -0.98 -3.92 15.10
CA ALA A 61 -0.24 -3.64 16.32
C ALA A 61 -0.89 -2.55 17.18
N ALA A 62 -1.47 -1.52 16.55
CA ALA A 62 -2.20 -0.43 17.19
C ALA A 62 -3.63 -0.80 17.65
N ASN A 63 -4.10 -2.02 17.36
CA ASN A 63 -5.45 -2.50 17.66
C ASN A 63 -6.57 -1.65 17.01
N THR A 64 -6.29 -0.97 15.89
CA THR A 64 -7.29 -0.24 15.09
C THR A 64 -7.88 -1.17 14.02
N LEU A 65 -8.53 -2.25 14.47
CA LEU A 65 -8.94 -3.35 13.60
C LEU A 65 -9.97 -2.95 12.54
N GLU A 66 -10.74 -1.90 12.78
CA GLU A 66 -11.68 -1.30 11.81
C GLU A 66 -11.01 -0.74 10.55
N LYS A 67 -9.67 -0.57 10.54
CA LYS A 67 -8.90 -0.08 9.38
C LYS A 67 -8.19 -1.19 8.61
N VAL A 68 -8.28 -2.44 9.08
CA VAL A 68 -7.60 -3.60 8.47
C VAL A 68 -8.02 -3.80 7.02
N HIS A 69 -9.31 -3.60 6.69
CA HIS A 69 -9.81 -3.77 5.33
C HIS A 69 -9.19 -2.80 4.34
N VAL A 70 -8.88 -1.56 4.76
CA VAL A 70 -8.32 -0.51 3.88
C VAL A 70 -6.98 -0.97 3.30
N ALA A 71 -6.00 -1.23 4.17
CA ALA A 71 -4.68 -1.68 3.74
C ALA A 71 -4.73 -3.07 3.06
N ALA A 72 -5.60 -3.98 3.50
CA ALA A 72 -5.76 -5.28 2.88
C ALA A 72 -6.33 -5.20 1.44
N PHE A 73 -7.31 -4.33 1.18
CA PHE A 73 -7.87 -4.13 -0.16
C PHE A 73 -6.91 -3.38 -1.07
N GLU A 74 -6.13 -2.44 -0.54
CA GLU A 74 -5.06 -1.78 -1.27
C GLU A 74 -3.97 -2.75 -1.74
N ILE A 75 -3.48 -3.64 -0.87
CA ILE A 75 -2.53 -4.71 -1.24
C ILE A 75 -3.14 -5.63 -2.31
N ARG A 76 -4.40 -6.03 -2.13
CA ARG A 76 -5.15 -6.86 -3.09
C ARG A 76 -5.18 -6.18 -4.47
N ASP A 77 -5.52 -4.90 -4.54
CA ASP A 77 -5.72 -4.20 -5.80
C ASP A 77 -4.39 -3.93 -6.53
N LEU A 78 -3.32 -3.63 -5.78
CA LEU A 78 -1.95 -3.58 -6.32
C LEU A 78 -1.52 -4.91 -6.95
N LEU A 79 -1.73 -6.03 -6.25
CA LEU A 79 -1.37 -7.36 -6.77
C LEU A 79 -2.24 -7.78 -7.97
N LEU A 80 -3.51 -7.36 -8.02
CA LEU A 80 -4.41 -7.64 -9.14
C LEU A 80 -4.03 -6.90 -10.43
N ALA A 81 -3.17 -5.88 -10.37
CA ALA A 81 -2.61 -5.22 -11.55
C ALA A 81 -1.41 -5.97 -12.17
N LEU A 82 -0.82 -6.96 -11.48
CA LEU A 82 0.33 -7.73 -12.01
C LEU A 82 0.05 -8.43 -13.35
N PRO A 83 -1.13 -9.04 -13.61
CA PRO A 83 -1.42 -9.70 -14.90
C PRO A 83 -1.52 -8.75 -16.10
N GLU A 84 -1.68 -7.45 -15.86
CA GLU A 84 -1.76 -6.42 -16.92
C GLU A 84 -0.37 -5.85 -17.27
N LYS A 85 0.67 -6.23 -16.53
CA LYS A 85 2.03 -5.73 -16.77
C LYS A 85 2.70 -6.48 -17.91
N PRO A 86 3.63 -5.84 -18.66
CA PRO A 86 4.36 -6.45 -19.76
C PRO A 86 5.43 -7.44 -19.25
N ASN A 87 5.00 -8.44 -18.49
CA ASN A 87 5.82 -9.53 -17.97
C ASN A 87 5.51 -10.80 -18.76
N THR A 88 6.53 -11.41 -19.37
CA THR A 88 6.40 -12.68 -20.07
C THR A 88 6.35 -13.85 -19.09
N LEU A 89 5.29 -13.91 -18.29
CA LEU A 89 4.94 -15.07 -17.48
C LEU A 89 4.79 -16.31 -18.38
N SER A 90 5.36 -17.44 -17.97
CA SER A 90 4.99 -18.77 -18.49
C SER A 90 3.50 -19.04 -18.25
N GLU A 91 2.90 -19.97 -18.99
CA GLU A 91 1.48 -20.34 -18.75
C GLU A 91 1.29 -20.95 -17.36
N GLU A 92 2.28 -21.70 -16.89
CA GLU A 92 2.40 -22.20 -15.51
C GLU A 92 2.45 -21.03 -14.52
N GLY A 93 3.28 -20.01 -14.79
CA GLY A 93 3.40 -18.78 -14.01
C GLY A 93 2.08 -17.99 -13.95
N LYS A 94 1.40 -17.79 -15.08
CA LYS A 94 0.07 -17.16 -15.16
C LYS A 94 -0.96 -17.92 -14.33
N LYS A 95 -0.97 -19.26 -14.42
CA LYS A 95 -1.88 -20.13 -13.66
C LYS A 95 -1.58 -20.10 -12.16
N ALA A 96 -0.30 -20.08 -11.77
CA ALA A 96 0.13 -19.93 -10.38
C ALA A 96 -0.29 -18.56 -9.83
N LEU A 97 0.04 -17.47 -10.53
CA LEU A 97 -0.35 -16.10 -10.16
C LEU A 97 -1.87 -15.98 -10.02
N LYS A 98 -2.67 -16.44 -11.00
CA LYS A 98 -4.14 -16.40 -10.93
C LYS A 98 -4.69 -17.16 -9.72
N SER A 99 -4.06 -18.27 -9.35
CA SER A 99 -4.43 -19.05 -8.16
C SER A 99 -4.11 -18.31 -6.87
N SER A 100 -2.91 -17.72 -6.78
CA SER A 100 -2.48 -16.87 -5.66
C SER A 100 -3.37 -15.63 -5.50
N LEU A 101 -3.69 -14.92 -6.59
CA LEU A 101 -4.56 -13.74 -6.57
C LEU A 101 -5.99 -14.06 -6.09
N ARG A 102 -6.50 -15.27 -6.34
CA ARG A 102 -7.77 -15.74 -5.75
C ARG A 102 -7.67 -15.91 -4.24
N ILE A 103 -6.57 -16.47 -3.74
CA ILE A 103 -6.31 -16.64 -2.30
C ILE A 103 -6.18 -15.27 -1.62
N ILE A 104 -5.44 -14.34 -2.22
CA ILE A 104 -5.32 -12.93 -1.79
C ILE A 104 -6.71 -12.27 -1.70
N LYS A 105 -7.56 -12.38 -2.72
CA LYS A 105 -8.95 -11.86 -2.67
C LYS A 105 -9.75 -12.43 -1.48
N GLN A 106 -9.66 -13.75 -1.24
CA GLN A 106 -10.38 -14.42 -0.15
C GLN A 106 -9.87 -13.99 1.23
N GLN A 107 -8.55 -13.93 1.41
CA GLN A 107 -7.92 -13.53 2.66
C GLN A 107 -8.18 -12.06 2.99
N ALA A 108 -8.16 -11.16 1.99
CA ALA A 108 -8.50 -9.76 2.21
C ALA A 108 -9.96 -9.58 2.66
N GLY A 109 -10.91 -10.34 2.10
CA GLY A 109 -12.30 -10.35 2.58
C GLY A 109 -12.52 -11.01 3.96
N LEU A 110 -11.60 -11.88 4.39
CA LEU A 110 -11.58 -12.39 5.76
C LEU A 110 -10.97 -11.38 6.74
N LEU A 111 -9.93 -10.64 6.32
CA LEU A 111 -9.34 -9.55 7.09
C LEU A 111 -10.35 -8.43 7.36
N ASP A 112 -11.14 -8.08 6.35
CA ASP A 112 -12.31 -7.21 6.45
C ASP A 112 -13.32 -7.73 7.49
N LYS A 113 -13.88 -8.93 7.28
CA LYS A 113 -14.82 -9.56 8.21
C LYS A 113 -14.33 -9.63 9.67
N TYR A 114 -13.07 -10.00 9.91
CA TYR A 114 -12.54 -10.15 11.27
C TYR A 114 -12.09 -8.81 11.88
N GLY A 115 -11.71 -7.84 11.05
CA GLY A 115 -11.44 -6.47 11.47
C GLY A 115 -12.70 -5.78 11.99
N ASP A 116 -13.78 -5.84 11.22
CA ASP A 116 -15.10 -5.31 11.59
C ASP A 116 -15.70 -6.01 12.82
N ALA A 117 -15.45 -7.31 12.97
CA ALA A 117 -15.83 -8.07 14.17
C ALA A 117 -14.92 -7.81 15.39
N ASN A 118 -13.87 -6.99 15.24
CA ASN A 118 -12.84 -6.73 16.24
C ASN A 118 -12.14 -8.01 16.77
N ASP A 119 -12.08 -9.07 15.95
CA ASP A 119 -11.46 -10.35 16.29
C ASP A 119 -9.96 -10.30 16.01
N MET A 120 -9.20 -9.84 17.00
CA MET A 120 -7.75 -9.75 16.95
C MET A 120 -7.06 -11.09 16.66
N ALA A 121 -7.61 -12.21 17.17
CA ALA A 121 -6.99 -13.52 17.03
C ALA A 121 -7.11 -14.04 15.59
N GLN A 122 -8.32 -13.98 15.02
CA GLN A 122 -8.56 -14.36 13.63
C GLN A 122 -7.91 -13.38 12.66
N THR A 123 -7.94 -12.06 12.94
CA THR A 123 -7.25 -11.06 12.13
C THR A 123 -5.76 -11.38 12.00
N LYS A 124 -5.06 -11.64 13.11
CA LYS A 124 -3.64 -12.06 13.08
C LYS A 124 -3.43 -13.39 12.36
N ALA A 125 -4.31 -14.37 12.54
CA ALA A 125 -4.22 -15.67 11.90
C ALA A 125 -4.41 -15.61 10.38
N VAL A 126 -5.34 -14.78 9.89
CA VAL A 126 -5.57 -14.55 8.45
C VAL A 126 -4.44 -13.68 7.88
N PHE A 127 -4.01 -12.64 8.59
CA PHE A 127 -2.92 -11.77 8.15
C PHE A 127 -1.61 -12.52 7.93
N ARG A 128 -1.27 -13.48 8.79
CA ARG A 128 -0.12 -14.36 8.57
C ARG A 128 -0.22 -15.12 7.23
N LYS A 129 -1.37 -15.73 6.95
CA LYS A 129 -1.63 -16.45 5.68
C LYS A 129 -1.63 -15.50 4.48
N TYR A 130 -2.03 -14.25 4.68
CA TYR A 130 -1.98 -13.19 3.67
C TYR A 130 -0.53 -12.87 3.29
N LYS A 131 0.33 -12.61 4.27
CA LYS A 131 1.78 -12.43 4.06
C LYS A 131 2.45 -13.64 3.39
N GLU A 132 2.10 -14.86 3.80
CA GLU A 132 2.63 -16.10 3.20
C GLU A 132 2.32 -16.19 1.69
N GLU A 133 1.10 -15.82 1.28
CA GLU A 133 0.71 -15.84 -0.14
C GLU A 133 1.31 -14.67 -0.94
N ILE A 134 1.45 -13.47 -0.34
CA ILE A 134 2.18 -12.33 -0.94
C ILE A 134 3.63 -12.72 -1.23
N GLU A 135 4.32 -13.31 -0.24
CA GLU A 135 5.71 -13.75 -0.38
C GLU A 135 5.87 -14.86 -1.43
N LYS A 136 4.86 -15.72 -1.60
CA LYS A 136 4.82 -16.72 -2.67
C LYS A 136 4.69 -16.07 -4.05
N ILE A 137 3.88 -15.01 -4.20
CA ILE A 137 3.80 -14.24 -5.47
C ILE A 137 5.15 -13.60 -5.78
N LYS A 138 5.78 -12.92 -4.81
CA LYS A 138 7.08 -12.25 -4.98
C LYS A 138 8.23 -13.21 -5.33
N LYS A 139 8.09 -14.49 -5.01
CA LYS A 139 9.08 -15.55 -5.32
C LYS A 139 8.86 -16.26 -6.64
N MET A 140 7.76 -15.98 -7.37
CA MET A 140 7.53 -16.55 -8.70
C MET A 140 8.68 -16.12 -9.64
N PRO A 141 9.36 -17.06 -10.33
CA PRO A 141 10.57 -16.76 -11.09
C PRO A 141 10.34 -15.69 -12.16
N ASP A 142 9.20 -15.75 -12.81
CA ASP A 142 8.77 -14.88 -13.91
C ASP A 142 8.26 -13.49 -13.46
N LEU A 143 8.24 -13.23 -12.15
CA LEU A 143 7.82 -11.94 -11.56
C LEU A 143 8.95 -11.23 -10.80
N LYS A 144 10.16 -11.80 -10.78
CA LYS A 144 11.30 -11.12 -10.15
C LYS A 144 11.61 -9.81 -10.91
N PRO A 145 11.89 -8.70 -10.19
CA PRO A 145 12.43 -7.49 -10.79
C PRO A 145 13.87 -7.71 -11.29
#